data_AF-A0A3N2NID4-F1
#
_entry.id   AF-A0A3N2NID4-F1
#
_cell.length_a   1.000
_cell.length_b   1.000
_cell.length_c   1.000
_cell.angle_alpha   90.00
_cell.angle_beta   90.00
_cell.angle_gamma   90.00
#
_symmetry.space_group_name_H-M   'P 1'
#
loop_
_entity.id
_entity.type
_entity.pdbx_description
1 polymer ?
#
loop_
_entity_poly.entity_id
_entity_poly.type
_entity_poly.pdbx_seq_one_letter_code
_entity_poly.pdbx_strand_id
1 'polypeptide(L)'
;MLMIKNLLSIAAMTFFALGASAETLDLTLADLGSGWGNATYDAATKTITYVDAWTGKGWWLGDVDYSKYDEAVIEFEPTAFDVKLVVEYVSDEAQSSDATVMAGATKVTCPLNETYKNAVKQIYIQNSAVGSLTLKSAYLQNSVPFDPTMDVELWSGNHNLGGWSDGKPLQIACSQFTANKIAVGDKIKISYTTATGGSFKVQYVTQGWTWTDLPPFLALEGVNAEYGTYYSSASGSIEIPVDAATLKILQEERSVLIAGEESVNITQVDIVRADGGGSTAITDIEAADENAPVEYYNLQGVRVENPSNGLYIRRQGNKVTKVII
;
A
#
# COMPACT_ATOMS: atom_id res chain seq x y z
N MET A 1 49.39 -36.42 -34.01
CA MET A 1 49.59 -35.00 -33.66
C MET A 1 48.22 -34.42 -33.33
N LEU A 2 47.84 -34.56 -32.05
CA LEU A 2 46.57 -34.11 -31.48
C LEU A 2 46.69 -32.60 -31.22
N MET A 3 45.73 -31.79 -31.67
CA MET A 3 45.59 -30.40 -31.23
C MET A 3 44.40 -30.27 -30.29
N ILE A 4 44.72 -29.71 -29.13
CA ILE A 4 43.93 -29.53 -27.92
C ILE A 4 42.88 -28.44 -28.11
N LYS A 5 41.66 -28.72 -27.62
CA LYS A 5 40.53 -27.80 -27.51
C LYS A 5 40.79 -26.83 -26.35
N ASN A 6 40.82 -25.52 -26.63
CA ASN A 6 40.71 -24.50 -25.59
C ASN A 6 39.25 -24.01 -25.52
N LEU A 7 38.54 -24.46 -24.48
CA LEU A 7 37.27 -23.87 -24.04
C LEU A 7 37.57 -22.49 -23.41
N LEU A 8 36.93 -21.44 -23.92
CA LEU A 8 36.80 -20.18 -23.18
C LEU A 8 35.73 -20.36 -22.10
N SER A 9 36.16 -20.43 -20.84
CA SER A 9 35.30 -20.31 -19.68
C SER A 9 34.92 -18.84 -19.48
N ILE A 10 33.69 -18.49 -19.82
CA ILE A 10 33.07 -17.22 -19.42
C ILE A 10 32.75 -17.35 -17.93
N ALA A 11 33.54 -16.69 -17.08
CA ALA A 11 33.21 -16.49 -15.68
C ALA A 11 32.03 -15.52 -15.61
N ALA A 12 30.82 -16.05 -15.47
CA ALA A 12 29.67 -15.27 -15.05
C ALA A 12 29.93 -14.83 -13.60
N MET A 13 30.28 -13.56 -13.41
CA MET A 13 30.12 -12.91 -12.10
C MET A 13 28.62 -12.83 -11.82
N THR A 14 28.11 -13.84 -11.11
CA THR A 14 26.79 -13.78 -10.49
C THR A 14 26.87 -12.69 -9.42
N PHE A 15 26.43 -11.48 -9.76
CA PHE A 15 25.99 -10.53 -8.74
C PHE A 15 24.78 -11.19 -8.06
N PHE A 16 25.00 -11.87 -6.95
CA PHE A 16 23.95 -12.06 -5.96
C PHE A 16 23.65 -10.67 -5.42
N ALA A 17 22.66 -9.99 -6.01
CA ALA A 17 21.89 -9.04 -5.25
C ALA A 17 21.22 -9.85 -4.14
N LEU A 18 21.86 -9.90 -2.97
CA LEU A 18 21.20 -10.27 -1.73
C LEU A 18 20.13 -9.20 -1.51
N GLY A 19 18.95 -9.41 -2.10
CA GLY A 19 17.76 -8.71 -1.61
C GLY A 19 17.69 -9.03 -0.13
N ALA A 20 17.74 -8.01 0.72
CA ALA A 20 17.54 -8.17 2.14
C ALA A 20 16.11 -8.69 2.36
N SER A 21 15.93 -10.00 2.36
CA SER A 21 14.67 -10.60 2.79
C SER A 21 14.59 -10.44 4.31
N ALA A 22 13.51 -9.85 4.80
CA ALA A 22 13.23 -9.79 6.23
C ALA A 22 13.26 -11.22 6.83
N GLU A 23 13.89 -11.40 7.99
CA GLU A 23 13.74 -12.63 8.76
C GLU A 23 12.30 -12.71 9.25
N THR A 24 11.64 -13.85 9.04
CA THR A 24 10.25 -14.08 9.45
C THR A 24 10.14 -15.20 10.48
N LEU A 25 9.11 -15.13 11.31
CA LEU A 25 8.69 -16.19 12.22
C LEU A 25 7.18 -16.42 12.08
N ASP A 26 6.81 -17.58 11.56
CA ASP A 26 5.41 -17.95 11.37
C ASP A 26 4.68 -18.11 12.71
N LEU A 27 3.50 -17.51 12.79
CA LEU A 27 2.50 -17.81 13.81
C LEU A 27 1.61 -18.93 13.29
N THR A 28 1.41 -19.97 14.11
CA THR A 28 0.67 -21.16 13.70
C THR A 28 -0.77 -20.84 13.33
N LEU A 29 -1.25 -21.35 12.19
CA LEU A 29 -2.66 -21.37 11.83
C LEU A 29 -3.32 -22.72 12.16
N ALA A 30 -2.68 -23.57 12.97
CA ALA A 30 -3.28 -24.83 13.39
C ALA A 30 -4.29 -24.64 14.54
N ASP A 31 -4.07 -23.63 15.37
CA ASP A 31 -4.95 -23.27 16.49
C ASP A 31 -4.77 -21.80 16.86
N LEU A 32 -5.85 -21.18 17.33
CA LEU A 32 -5.88 -19.79 17.80
C LEU A 32 -6.36 -19.76 19.26
N GLY A 33 -5.39 -19.81 20.19
CA GLY A 33 -5.61 -19.93 21.63
C GLY A 33 -5.93 -18.62 22.39
N SER A 34 -5.82 -17.45 21.76
CA SER A 34 -6.22 -16.15 22.34
C SER A 34 -7.57 -15.69 21.78
N GLY A 35 -8.25 -14.83 22.54
CA GLY A 35 -9.45 -14.13 22.12
C GLY A 35 -10.43 -13.87 23.26
N TRP A 36 -11.46 -13.09 22.95
CA TRP A 36 -12.60 -12.87 23.83
C TRP A 36 -13.86 -12.66 23.00
N GLY A 37 -15.01 -12.73 23.65
CA GLY A 37 -16.30 -12.74 22.98
C GLY A 37 -16.58 -14.09 22.32
N ASN A 38 -17.49 -14.09 21.36
CA ASN A 38 -18.04 -15.31 20.76
C ASN A 38 -17.37 -15.69 19.43
N ALA A 39 -16.18 -15.15 19.14
CA ALA A 39 -15.45 -15.48 17.93
C ALA A 39 -14.95 -16.93 17.95
N THR A 40 -15.18 -17.68 16.87
CA THR A 40 -14.74 -19.08 16.72
C THR A 40 -13.72 -19.23 15.60
N TYR A 41 -12.90 -20.28 15.66
CA TYR A 41 -11.89 -20.58 14.65
C TYR A 41 -12.05 -22.01 14.11
N ASP A 42 -12.05 -22.15 12.79
CA ASP A 42 -11.96 -23.42 12.09
C ASP A 42 -10.58 -23.56 11.44
N ALA A 43 -9.75 -24.47 11.96
CA ALA A 43 -8.40 -24.71 11.49
C ALA A 43 -8.34 -25.34 10.08
N ALA A 44 -9.37 -26.08 9.65
CA ALA A 44 -9.38 -26.71 8.32
C ALA A 44 -9.54 -25.67 7.21
N THR A 45 -10.41 -24.68 7.45
CA THR A 45 -10.67 -23.58 6.52
C THR A 45 -9.86 -22.33 6.83
N LYS A 46 -9.13 -22.30 7.96
CA LYS A 46 -8.42 -21.14 8.50
C LYS A 46 -9.31 -19.92 8.67
N THR A 47 -10.58 -20.14 9.00
CA THR A 47 -11.58 -19.09 9.05
C THR A 47 -11.94 -18.76 10.49
N ILE A 48 -11.89 -17.47 10.82
CA ILE A 48 -12.49 -16.93 12.06
C ILE A 48 -13.91 -16.50 11.73
N THR A 49 -14.86 -16.89 12.58
CA THR A 49 -16.26 -16.44 12.51
C THR A 49 -16.56 -15.52 13.67
N TYR A 50 -16.98 -14.29 13.35
CA TYR A 50 -17.36 -13.28 14.31
C TYR A 50 -18.89 -13.10 14.31
N VAL A 51 -19.52 -13.35 15.45
CA VAL A 51 -20.97 -13.17 15.63
C VAL A 51 -21.34 -11.83 16.28
N ASP A 52 -20.34 -11.11 16.80
CA ASP A 52 -20.45 -9.78 17.40
C ASP A 52 -19.32 -8.88 16.87
N ALA A 53 -19.53 -7.55 16.85
CA ALA A 53 -18.48 -6.59 16.54
C ALA A 53 -17.46 -6.47 17.69
N TRP A 54 -16.21 -6.14 17.35
CA TRP A 54 -15.09 -5.88 18.25
C TRP A 54 -14.74 -7.05 19.18
N THR A 55 -14.91 -8.27 18.68
CA THR A 55 -14.45 -9.49 19.38
C THR A 55 -13.07 -9.88 18.87
N GLY A 56 -12.27 -10.54 19.71
CA GLY A 56 -10.88 -10.85 19.40
C GLY A 56 -10.67 -12.35 19.22
N LYS A 57 -9.82 -12.75 18.28
CA LYS A 57 -9.31 -14.12 18.14
C LYS A 57 -7.87 -14.10 17.66
N GLY A 58 -7.01 -14.98 18.17
CA GLY A 58 -5.60 -15.00 17.78
C GLY A 58 -4.72 -15.94 18.60
N TRP A 59 -3.50 -15.52 18.85
CA TRP A 59 -2.44 -16.30 19.48
C TRP A 59 -2.19 -15.86 20.92
N TRP A 60 -2.35 -16.79 21.86
CA TRP A 60 -1.87 -16.60 23.22
C TRP A 60 -0.41 -17.06 23.27
N LEU A 61 0.49 -16.14 23.60
CA LEU A 61 1.94 -16.37 23.57
C LEU A 61 2.50 -16.50 25.00
N GLY A 62 1.85 -15.86 25.97
CA GLY A 62 2.23 -15.90 27.38
C GLY A 62 3.25 -14.83 27.71
N ASP A 63 4.53 -15.16 27.57
CA ASP A 63 5.66 -14.25 27.79
C ASP A 63 6.81 -14.71 26.88
N VAL A 64 6.85 -14.16 25.67
CA VAL A 64 7.83 -14.55 24.65
C VAL A 64 8.62 -13.33 24.20
N ASP A 65 9.94 -13.49 24.12
CA ASP A 65 10.85 -12.50 23.60
C ASP A 65 10.84 -12.49 22.07
N TYR A 66 10.31 -11.42 21.49
CA TYR A 66 10.34 -11.13 20.06
C TYR A 66 11.18 -9.91 19.73
N SER A 67 12.19 -9.57 20.55
CA SER A 67 13.08 -8.43 20.32
C SER A 67 13.83 -8.48 18.98
N LYS A 68 13.90 -9.67 18.37
CA LYS A 68 14.46 -9.86 17.03
C LYS A 68 13.58 -9.35 15.90
N TYR A 69 12.29 -9.15 16.11
CA TYR A 69 11.32 -8.75 15.08
C TYR A 69 10.81 -7.34 15.36
N ASP A 70 10.27 -6.70 14.32
CA ASP A 70 9.81 -5.31 14.39
C ASP A 70 8.30 -5.19 14.17
N GLU A 71 7.67 -6.14 13.48
CA GLU A 71 6.24 -6.06 13.17
C GLU A 71 5.55 -7.43 13.09
N ALA A 72 4.26 -7.45 13.42
CA ALA A 72 3.35 -8.57 13.22
C ALA A 72 2.53 -8.34 11.95
N VAL A 73 2.41 -9.36 11.11
CA VAL A 73 1.73 -9.30 9.81
C VAL A 73 0.73 -10.42 9.69
N ILE A 74 -0.51 -10.07 9.35
CA ILE A 74 -1.57 -11.04 9.01
C ILE A 74 -2.06 -10.76 7.60
N GLU A 75 -2.03 -11.78 6.74
CA GLU A 75 -2.64 -11.73 5.40
C GLU A 75 -3.91 -12.57 5.37
N PHE A 76 -4.92 -12.08 4.66
CA PHE A 76 -6.27 -12.65 4.66
C PHE A 76 -6.99 -12.40 3.34
N GLU A 77 -8.10 -13.10 3.14
CA GLU A 77 -9.03 -12.77 2.05
C GLU A 77 -9.82 -11.49 2.36
N PRO A 78 -10.12 -10.64 1.36
CA PRO A 78 -10.87 -9.40 1.56
C PRO A 78 -12.18 -9.61 2.32
N THR A 79 -12.48 -8.73 3.27
CA THR A 79 -13.72 -8.73 4.06
C THR A 79 -14.53 -7.46 3.85
N ALA A 80 -15.82 -7.50 4.22
CA ALA A 80 -16.71 -6.33 4.18
C ALA A 80 -16.66 -5.47 5.46
N PHE A 81 -15.72 -5.75 6.37
CA PHE A 81 -15.56 -5.06 7.65
C PHE A 81 -14.09 -4.74 7.90
N ASP A 82 -13.84 -3.78 8.78
CA ASP A 82 -12.50 -3.35 9.15
C ASP A 82 -11.85 -4.40 10.06
N VAL A 83 -10.56 -4.61 9.86
CA VAL A 83 -9.76 -5.58 10.60
C VAL A 83 -8.73 -4.82 11.43
N LYS A 84 -8.76 -5.03 12.75
CA LYS A 84 -7.77 -4.46 13.68
C LYS A 84 -6.85 -5.56 14.19
N LEU A 85 -5.55 -5.45 13.97
CA LEU A 85 -4.51 -6.28 14.57
C LEU A 85 -3.99 -5.60 15.83
N VAL A 86 -3.85 -6.36 16.92
CA VAL A 86 -3.35 -5.87 18.20
C VAL A 86 -2.26 -6.79 18.71
N VAL A 87 -1.20 -6.18 19.24
CA VAL A 87 -0.12 -6.84 19.97
C VAL A 87 -0.14 -6.32 21.41
N GLU A 88 -0.35 -7.22 22.35
CA GLU A 88 -0.29 -6.91 23.77
C GLU A 88 0.99 -7.44 24.40
N TYR A 89 1.49 -6.68 25.37
CA TYR A 89 2.68 -7.02 26.14
C TYR A 89 2.30 -7.50 27.55
N VAL A 90 3.27 -8.12 28.22
CA VAL A 90 3.08 -8.65 29.59
C VAL A 90 2.99 -7.52 30.62
N SER A 91 3.75 -6.44 30.43
CA SER A 91 3.77 -5.32 31.38
C SER A 91 2.44 -4.56 31.39
N ASP A 92 1.91 -4.29 32.59
CA ASP A 92 0.70 -3.46 32.78
C ASP A 92 0.95 -1.97 32.44
N GLU A 93 2.22 -1.55 32.35
CA GLU A 93 2.62 -0.20 31.92
C GLU A 93 2.66 -0.06 30.39
N ALA A 94 2.65 -1.18 29.66
CA ALA A 94 2.74 -1.17 28.21
C ALA A 94 1.38 -0.88 27.58
N GLN A 95 1.34 0.15 26.73
CA GLN A 95 0.23 0.30 25.78
C GLN A 95 0.38 -0.78 24.70
N SER A 96 -0.75 -1.39 24.33
CA SER A 96 -0.81 -2.30 23.19
C SER A 96 -0.39 -1.57 21.91
N SER A 97 0.32 -2.26 21.02
CA SER A 97 0.42 -1.79 19.64
C SER A 97 -0.83 -2.22 18.90
N ASP A 98 -1.32 -1.38 17.99
CA ASP A 98 -2.36 -1.81 17.08
C ASP A 98 -2.27 -1.16 15.70
N ALA A 99 -2.87 -1.83 14.72
CA ALA A 99 -3.05 -1.33 13.38
C ALA A 99 -4.41 -1.77 12.85
N THR A 100 -5.12 -0.86 12.18
CA THR A 100 -6.41 -1.15 11.55
C THR A 100 -6.28 -1.02 10.03
N VAL A 101 -6.95 -1.89 9.31
CA VAL A 101 -7.18 -1.76 7.87
C VAL A 101 -8.66 -1.82 7.56
N MET A 102 -9.04 -1.12 6.51
CA MET A 102 -10.44 -0.98 6.12
C MET A 102 -10.97 -2.24 5.45
N ALA A 103 -12.30 -2.38 5.41
CA ALA A 103 -12.97 -3.35 4.57
C ALA A 103 -12.37 -3.39 3.14
N GLY A 104 -12.17 -4.60 2.62
CA GLY A 104 -11.56 -4.86 1.31
C GLY A 104 -10.04 -5.03 1.32
N ALA A 105 -9.36 -4.67 2.42
CA ALA A 105 -7.93 -4.96 2.58
C ALA A 105 -7.65 -6.47 2.63
N THR A 106 -6.41 -6.84 2.32
CA THR A 106 -5.94 -8.24 2.31
C THR A 106 -4.78 -8.50 3.26
N LYS A 107 -4.31 -7.46 3.94
CA LYS A 107 -3.15 -7.51 4.84
C LYS A 107 -3.28 -6.42 5.89
N VAL A 108 -2.85 -6.74 7.11
CA VAL A 108 -2.62 -5.77 8.19
C VAL A 108 -1.23 -6.01 8.78
N THR A 109 -0.51 -4.92 9.03
CA THR A 109 0.83 -4.93 9.63
C THR A 109 0.82 -4.02 10.85
N CYS A 110 1.27 -4.54 12.00
CA CYS A 110 1.30 -3.84 13.28
C CYS A 110 2.73 -3.81 13.84
N PRO A 111 3.33 -2.62 14.01
CA PRO A 111 4.65 -2.50 14.64
C PRO A 111 4.64 -3.00 16.09
N LEU A 112 5.67 -3.74 16.46
CA LEU A 112 5.93 -4.10 17.85
C LEU A 112 6.47 -2.87 18.61
N ASN A 113 6.18 -2.81 19.90
CA ASN A 113 6.65 -1.75 20.77
C ASN A 113 8.13 -1.98 21.08
N GLU A 114 8.99 -1.04 20.70
CA GLU A 114 10.45 -1.17 20.87
C GLU A 114 10.90 -1.40 22.31
N THR A 115 10.14 -0.93 23.30
CA THR A 115 10.48 -1.10 24.72
C THR A 115 10.00 -2.43 25.28
N TYR A 116 8.86 -2.94 24.79
CA TYR A 116 8.16 -4.07 25.41
C TYR A 116 8.14 -5.35 24.56
N LYS A 117 8.69 -5.33 23.35
CA LYS A 117 8.74 -6.49 22.44
C LYS A 117 9.57 -7.68 22.94
N ASN A 118 10.29 -7.50 24.04
CA ASN A 118 10.97 -8.58 24.77
C ASN A 118 10.03 -9.46 25.62
N ALA A 119 8.76 -9.08 25.76
CA ALA A 119 7.77 -9.82 26.54
C ALA A 119 6.35 -9.64 25.93
N VAL A 120 6.10 -10.30 24.80
CA VAL A 120 4.78 -10.27 24.14
C VAL A 120 3.87 -11.33 24.74
N LYS A 121 2.66 -10.89 25.10
CA LYS A 121 1.64 -11.70 25.78
C LYS A 121 0.69 -12.38 24.82
N GLN A 122 0.15 -11.62 23.87
CA GLN A 122 -0.78 -12.13 22.88
C GLN A 122 -0.80 -11.25 21.64
N ILE A 123 -1.15 -11.86 20.52
CA ILE A 123 -1.43 -11.18 19.26
C ILE A 123 -2.83 -11.61 18.85
N TYR A 124 -3.71 -10.68 18.51
CA TYR A 124 -5.05 -11.03 18.08
C TYR A 124 -5.58 -10.05 17.05
N ILE A 125 -6.60 -10.50 16.32
CA ILE A 125 -7.32 -9.73 15.35
C ILE A 125 -8.77 -9.54 15.78
N GLN A 126 -9.30 -8.38 15.47
CA GLN A 126 -10.67 -7.97 15.76
C GLN A 126 -11.39 -7.54 14.50
N ASN A 127 -12.72 -7.63 14.54
CA ASN A 127 -13.64 -7.25 13.48
C ASN A 127 -14.43 -5.97 13.86
N SER A 128 -14.75 -5.10 12.90
CA SER A 128 -15.67 -3.98 13.17
C SER A 128 -17.16 -4.33 13.02
N ALA A 129 -17.49 -5.45 12.37
CA ALA A 129 -18.86 -5.93 12.18
C ALA A 129 -18.89 -7.46 12.05
N VAL A 130 -20.08 -8.06 12.21
CA VAL A 130 -20.29 -9.51 12.10
C VAL A 130 -19.85 -10.03 10.71
N GLY A 131 -19.30 -11.24 10.68
CA GLY A 131 -18.82 -11.85 9.43
C GLY A 131 -17.69 -12.84 9.66
N SER A 132 -17.02 -13.22 8.57
CA SER A 132 -15.92 -14.18 8.60
C SER A 132 -14.66 -13.61 7.97
N LEU A 133 -13.51 -14.02 8.49
CA LEU A 133 -12.18 -13.66 8.00
C LEU A 133 -11.38 -14.94 7.77
N THR A 134 -10.97 -15.20 6.52
CA THR A 134 -10.15 -16.36 6.17
C THR A 134 -8.69 -15.96 6.09
N LEU A 135 -7.87 -16.57 6.95
CA LEU A 135 -6.44 -16.28 7.08
C LEU A 135 -5.63 -17.02 6.02
N LYS A 136 -4.67 -16.30 5.40
CA LYS A 136 -3.69 -16.86 4.47
C LYS A 136 -2.39 -17.18 5.19
N SER A 137 -1.87 -16.21 5.94
CA SER A 137 -0.61 -16.29 6.68
C SER A 137 -0.64 -15.36 7.89
N ALA A 138 0.18 -15.68 8.89
CA ALA A 138 0.40 -14.89 10.09
C ALA A 138 1.86 -15.06 10.49
N TYR A 139 2.61 -13.96 10.65
CA TYR A 139 4.03 -14.03 10.96
C TYR A 139 4.52 -12.75 11.64
N LEU A 140 5.62 -12.87 12.38
CA LEU A 140 6.45 -11.75 12.78
C LEU A 140 7.54 -11.56 11.73
N GLN A 141 7.98 -10.33 11.51
CA GLN A 141 9.12 -10.06 10.64
C GLN A 141 9.97 -8.90 11.15
N ASN A 142 11.23 -8.86 10.70
CA ASN A 142 11.97 -7.60 10.71
C ASN A 142 11.33 -6.62 9.74
N SER A 143 11.30 -5.37 10.13
CA SER A 143 10.94 -4.30 9.23
C SER A 143 11.91 -4.34 8.05
N VAL A 144 11.36 -4.35 6.83
CA VAL A 144 12.17 -4.18 5.63
C VAL A 144 12.94 -2.86 5.78
N PRO A 145 14.23 -2.77 5.41
CA PRO A 145 14.96 -1.51 5.44
C PRO A 145 14.11 -0.40 4.82
N PHE A 146 13.74 0.56 5.67
CA PHE A 146 12.90 1.67 5.26
C PHE A 146 13.74 2.63 4.42
N ASP A 147 13.35 2.83 3.17
CA ASP A 147 13.91 3.87 2.33
C ASP A 147 13.10 5.17 2.55
N PRO A 148 13.65 6.17 3.26
CA PRO A 148 12.95 7.42 3.52
C PRO A 148 12.75 8.28 2.27
N THR A 149 13.36 7.90 1.14
CA THR A 149 13.31 8.64 -0.12
C THR A 149 12.31 8.06 -1.13
N MET A 150 11.74 6.89 -0.84
CA MET A 150 10.80 6.22 -1.74
C MET A 150 9.35 6.57 -1.39
N ASP A 151 8.62 7.02 -2.41
CA ASP A 151 7.17 7.20 -2.33
C ASP A 151 6.47 5.87 -2.04
N VAL A 152 5.33 5.93 -1.34
CA VAL A 152 4.61 4.75 -0.88
C VAL A 152 3.18 4.78 -1.41
N GLU A 153 2.79 3.74 -2.15
CA GLU A 153 1.39 3.51 -2.48
C GLU A 153 0.64 2.96 -1.26
N LEU A 154 -0.36 3.71 -0.78
CA LEU A 154 -1.25 3.25 0.30
C LEU A 154 -2.46 2.52 -0.26
N TRP A 155 -2.96 2.96 -1.41
CA TRP A 155 -4.12 2.36 -2.05
C TRP A 155 -4.13 2.66 -3.56
N SER A 156 -4.56 1.68 -4.36
CA SER A 156 -4.82 1.85 -5.79
C SER A 156 -6.10 1.10 -6.20
N GLY A 157 -6.78 1.62 -7.21
CA GLY A 157 -8.03 1.03 -7.69
C GLY A 157 -8.84 1.95 -8.58
N ASN A 158 -10.16 1.74 -8.62
CA ASN A 158 -11.10 2.64 -9.28
C ASN A 158 -12.34 2.80 -8.40
N HIS A 159 -12.26 3.68 -7.41
CA HIS A 159 -13.27 3.84 -6.37
C HIS A 159 -14.15 5.05 -6.66
N ASN A 160 -15.41 4.80 -7.02
CA ASN A 160 -16.40 5.85 -7.23
C ASN A 160 -16.90 6.41 -5.89
N LEU A 161 -16.95 7.74 -5.75
CA LEU A 161 -17.35 8.39 -4.49
C LEU A 161 -18.85 8.34 -4.20
N GLY A 162 -19.69 8.07 -5.20
CA GLY A 162 -21.13 7.78 -5.01
C GLY A 162 -22.01 8.96 -4.61
N GLY A 163 -21.50 10.20 -4.62
CA GLY A 163 -22.29 11.41 -4.31
C GLY A 163 -22.25 11.80 -2.82
N TRP A 164 -22.97 12.87 -2.48
CA TRP A 164 -22.90 13.47 -1.13
C TRP A 164 -23.81 12.83 -0.08
N SER A 165 -24.98 12.32 -0.49
CA SER A 165 -26.01 11.82 0.45
C SER A 165 -25.87 10.32 0.74
N ASP A 166 -25.58 9.52 -0.29
CA ASP A 166 -25.43 8.06 -0.23
C ASP A 166 -24.03 7.60 -0.65
N GLY A 167 -23.07 8.54 -0.60
CA GLY A 167 -21.70 8.34 -1.04
C GLY A 167 -20.99 7.21 -0.33
N LYS A 168 -20.09 6.57 -1.07
CA LYS A 168 -19.14 5.61 -0.52
C LYS A 168 -17.80 6.33 -0.44
N PRO A 169 -17.48 7.06 0.64
CA PRO A 169 -16.17 7.68 0.73
C PRO A 169 -15.08 6.62 0.65
N LEU A 170 -13.97 6.94 -0.01
CA LEU A 170 -12.77 6.13 0.12
C LEU A 170 -12.16 6.40 1.48
N GLN A 171 -11.87 5.36 2.26
CA GLN A 171 -11.30 5.48 3.59
C GLN A 171 -9.91 4.83 3.62
N ILE A 172 -8.92 5.57 4.13
CA ILE A 172 -7.55 5.12 4.32
C ILE A 172 -7.25 5.18 5.82
N ALA A 173 -6.93 4.04 6.44
CA ALA A 173 -6.68 3.99 7.87
C ALA A 173 -5.41 4.78 8.24
N CYS A 174 -5.47 5.57 9.32
CA CYS A 174 -4.34 6.36 9.80
C CYS A 174 -3.13 5.49 10.13
N SER A 175 -3.36 4.27 10.63
CA SER A 175 -2.30 3.29 10.89
C SER A 175 -1.50 2.88 9.66
N GLN A 176 -2.02 3.05 8.44
CA GLN A 176 -1.23 2.81 7.22
C GLN A 176 -0.18 3.90 7.03
N PHE A 177 -0.49 5.15 7.38
CA PHE A 177 0.48 6.24 7.32
C PHE A 177 1.58 6.07 8.38
N THR A 178 1.22 5.66 9.59
CA THR A 178 2.20 5.41 10.67
C THR A 178 3.08 4.20 10.38
N ALA A 179 2.51 3.10 9.88
CA ALA A 179 3.28 1.92 9.46
C ALA A 179 4.30 2.26 8.37
N ASN A 180 3.96 3.20 7.48
CA ASN A 180 4.84 3.71 6.44
C ASN A 180 5.67 4.92 6.87
N LYS A 181 5.77 5.20 8.18
CA LYS A 181 6.66 6.22 8.75
C LYS A 181 6.51 7.58 8.05
N ILE A 182 5.27 8.03 7.85
CA ILE A 182 5.02 9.38 7.32
C ILE A 182 5.67 10.43 8.24
N ALA A 183 6.23 11.48 7.67
CA ALA A 183 6.93 12.53 8.39
C ALA A 183 6.46 13.93 7.98
N VAL A 184 6.81 14.93 8.81
CA VAL A 184 6.62 16.34 8.43
C VAL A 184 7.43 16.64 7.17
N GLY A 185 6.80 17.29 6.20
CA GLY A 185 7.37 17.59 4.89
C GLY A 185 6.95 16.63 3.79
N ASP A 186 6.50 15.42 4.14
CA ASP A 186 5.88 14.51 3.18
C ASP A 186 4.57 15.11 2.65
N LYS A 187 3.99 14.50 1.62
CA LYS A 187 2.68 14.86 1.10
C LYS A 187 1.79 13.63 0.94
N ILE A 188 0.49 13.82 1.11
CA ILE A 188 -0.51 12.82 0.71
C ILE A 188 -0.96 13.17 -0.69
N LYS A 189 -0.65 12.31 -1.67
CA LYS A 189 -1.08 12.46 -3.06
C LYS A 189 -2.36 11.68 -3.28
N ILE A 190 -3.35 12.32 -3.89
CA ILE A 190 -4.63 11.69 -4.27
C ILE A 190 -4.79 11.86 -5.78
N SER A 191 -4.79 10.75 -6.50
CA SER A 191 -5.04 10.68 -7.94
C SER A 191 -6.50 10.33 -8.20
N TYR A 192 -7.13 11.03 -9.14
CA TYR A 192 -8.56 10.92 -9.42
C TYR A 192 -8.87 11.08 -10.90
N THR A 193 -10.01 10.53 -11.30
CA THR A 193 -10.58 10.70 -12.64
C THR A 193 -11.97 11.30 -12.59
N THR A 194 -12.29 12.10 -13.61
CA THR A 194 -13.62 12.65 -13.85
C THR A 194 -13.83 12.91 -15.35
N ALA A 195 -15.05 12.64 -15.83
CA ALA A 195 -15.43 12.82 -17.24
C ALA A 195 -16.15 14.15 -17.51
N THR A 196 -16.92 14.63 -16.52
CA THR A 196 -17.75 15.85 -16.64
C THR A 196 -17.32 16.95 -15.66
N GLY A 197 -16.21 16.72 -14.95
CA GLY A 197 -15.85 17.47 -13.77
C GLY A 197 -16.61 17.01 -12.53
N GLY A 198 -16.03 17.29 -11.37
CA GLY A 198 -16.66 16.99 -10.09
C GLY A 198 -15.92 17.54 -8.90
N SER A 199 -16.64 17.58 -7.78
CA SER A 199 -16.14 18.07 -6.50
C SER A 199 -15.89 16.92 -5.51
N PHE A 200 -14.84 17.03 -4.72
CA PHE A 200 -14.59 16.15 -3.57
C PHE A 200 -13.95 16.90 -2.41
N LYS A 201 -13.91 16.28 -1.24
CA LYS A 201 -13.22 16.78 -0.05
C LYS A 201 -12.45 15.69 0.66
N VAL A 202 -11.51 16.11 1.49
CA VAL A 202 -10.72 15.22 2.35
C VAL A 202 -10.98 15.56 3.81
N GLN A 203 -11.34 14.54 4.58
CA GLN A 203 -11.70 14.61 5.98
C GLN A 203 -10.89 13.58 6.76
N TYR A 204 -10.91 13.66 8.08
CA TYR A 204 -10.44 12.58 8.95
C TYR A 204 -11.54 12.18 9.94
N VAL A 205 -11.50 10.93 10.38
CA VAL A 205 -12.42 10.37 11.37
C VAL A 205 -11.73 10.36 12.71
N THR A 206 -12.29 11.11 13.66
CA THR A 206 -11.76 11.16 15.01
C THR A 206 -11.96 9.83 15.73
N GLN A 207 -11.24 9.61 16.83
CA GLN A 207 -11.52 8.49 17.75
C GLN A 207 -12.98 8.45 18.24
N GLY A 208 -13.65 9.61 18.30
CA GLY A 208 -15.07 9.77 18.62
C GLY A 208 -16.02 9.59 17.42
N TRP A 209 -15.57 9.00 16.32
CA TRP A 209 -16.38 8.72 15.11
C TRP A 209 -16.94 9.96 14.41
N THR A 210 -16.32 11.12 14.63
CA THR A 210 -16.75 12.38 14.00
C THR A 210 -15.93 12.62 12.74
N TRP A 211 -16.59 12.97 11.64
CA TRP A 211 -15.91 13.34 10.40
C TRP A 211 -15.58 14.83 10.46
N THR A 212 -14.31 15.17 10.33
CA THR A 212 -13.81 16.54 10.43
C THR A 212 -12.99 16.86 9.20
N ASP A 213 -13.19 18.03 8.60
CA ASP A 213 -12.42 18.46 7.43
C ASP A 213 -10.92 18.51 7.75
N LEU A 214 -10.09 17.97 6.84
CA LEU A 214 -8.65 17.89 7.03
C LEU A 214 -8.04 19.29 6.83
N PRO A 215 -7.46 19.93 7.87
CA PRO A 215 -7.00 21.32 7.78
C PRO A 215 -6.04 21.64 6.61
N PRO A 216 -4.98 20.85 6.33
CA PRO A 216 -4.09 21.14 5.20
C PRO A 216 -4.79 20.99 3.85
N PHE A 217 -5.86 20.18 3.74
CA PHE A 217 -6.67 20.11 2.53
C PHE A 217 -7.47 21.41 2.33
N LEU A 218 -8.11 21.93 3.38
CA LEU A 218 -8.84 23.20 3.32
C LEU A 218 -7.96 24.39 2.90
N ALA A 219 -6.65 24.30 3.14
CA ALA A 219 -5.68 25.33 2.78
C ALA A 219 -5.14 25.22 1.34
N LEU A 220 -5.50 24.17 0.58
CA LEU A 220 -5.03 23.99 -0.79
C LEU A 220 -5.63 25.03 -1.74
N GLU A 221 -4.82 25.46 -2.71
CA GLU A 221 -5.30 26.29 -3.81
C GLU A 221 -6.40 25.55 -4.59
N GLY A 222 -7.48 26.26 -4.91
CA GLY A 222 -8.64 25.69 -5.60
C GLY A 222 -9.69 25.05 -4.68
N VAL A 223 -9.43 24.95 -3.37
CA VAL A 223 -10.46 24.53 -2.41
C VAL A 223 -11.39 25.69 -2.08
N ASN A 224 -12.69 25.45 -2.26
CA ASN A 224 -13.73 26.38 -1.87
C ASN A 224 -13.84 26.44 -0.34
N ALA A 225 -13.59 27.61 0.25
CA ALA A 225 -13.58 27.78 1.70
C ALA A 225 -14.96 27.67 2.37
N GLU A 226 -16.06 27.88 1.64
CA GLU A 226 -17.43 27.75 2.17
C GLU A 226 -17.83 26.28 2.29
N TYR A 227 -17.52 25.48 1.27
CA TYR A 227 -17.92 24.07 1.20
C TYR A 227 -16.83 23.10 1.62
N GLY A 228 -15.59 23.57 1.72
CA GLY A 228 -14.42 22.73 1.95
C GLY A 228 -14.24 21.68 0.85
N THR A 229 -14.52 22.04 -0.41
CA THR A 229 -14.46 21.11 -1.55
C THR A 229 -13.47 21.60 -2.60
N TYR A 230 -12.76 20.65 -3.20
CA TYR A 230 -11.95 20.85 -4.38
C TYR A 230 -12.76 20.44 -5.62
N TYR A 231 -12.89 21.34 -6.58
CA TYR A 231 -13.52 21.05 -7.88
C TYR A 231 -12.45 20.94 -8.96
N SER A 232 -12.58 19.93 -9.82
CA SER A 232 -11.81 19.85 -11.07
C SER A 232 -12.70 19.51 -12.24
N SER A 233 -12.41 20.10 -13.40
CA SER A 233 -13.06 19.77 -14.68
C SER A 233 -12.33 18.67 -15.46
N ALA A 234 -11.19 18.19 -14.96
CA ALA A 234 -10.36 17.18 -15.62
C ALA A 234 -9.78 16.19 -14.62
N SER A 235 -9.37 15.02 -15.11
CA SER A 235 -8.66 14.02 -14.30
C SER A 235 -7.28 14.54 -13.91
N GLY A 236 -6.76 14.14 -12.74
CA GLY A 236 -5.49 14.66 -12.24
C GLY A 236 -5.13 14.14 -10.86
N SER A 237 -4.32 14.91 -10.13
CA SER A 237 -3.98 14.62 -8.75
C SER A 237 -3.85 15.91 -7.94
N ILE A 238 -4.05 15.80 -6.63
CA ILE A 238 -3.70 16.85 -5.65
C ILE A 238 -2.68 16.31 -4.66
N GLU A 239 -1.88 17.21 -4.08
CA GLU A 239 -0.93 16.87 -3.03
C GLU A 239 -1.23 17.71 -1.79
N ILE A 240 -1.50 17.04 -0.66
CA ILE A 240 -1.80 17.66 0.62
C ILE A 240 -0.52 17.63 1.48
N PRO A 241 0.03 18.79 1.89
CA PRO A 241 1.25 18.82 2.69
C PRO A 241 1.04 18.25 4.09
N VAL A 242 2.04 17.55 4.61
CA VAL A 242 2.05 17.03 5.98
C VAL A 242 2.86 17.98 6.87
N ASP A 243 2.17 18.84 7.59
CA ASP A 243 2.77 19.64 8.67
C ASP A 243 2.70 18.90 10.03
N ALA A 244 3.21 19.52 11.10
CA ALA A 244 3.22 18.90 12.42
C ALA A 244 1.81 18.61 12.98
N ALA A 245 0.83 19.45 12.67
CA ALA A 245 -0.55 19.24 13.11
C ALA A 245 -1.20 18.08 12.35
N THR A 246 -0.94 17.99 11.05
CA THR A 246 -1.40 16.92 10.17
C THR A 246 -0.78 15.58 10.56
N LEU A 247 0.54 15.55 10.82
CA LEU A 247 1.21 14.35 11.29
C LEU A 247 0.57 13.82 12.58
N LYS A 248 0.22 14.71 13.52
CA LYS A 248 -0.47 14.32 14.75
C LYS A 248 -1.84 13.69 14.46
N ILE A 249 -2.63 14.27 13.56
CA ILE A 249 -3.91 13.68 13.12
C ILE A 249 -3.70 12.26 12.54
N LEU A 250 -2.71 12.09 11.67
CA LEU A 250 -2.42 10.80 11.04
C LEU A 250 -1.87 9.75 12.02
N GLN A 251 -1.35 10.17 13.16
CA GLN A 251 -0.84 9.28 14.20
C GLN A 251 -1.89 8.90 15.25
N GLU A 252 -2.83 9.80 15.54
CA GLU A 252 -3.74 9.66 16.68
C GLU A 252 -5.18 9.33 16.29
N GLU A 253 -5.60 9.65 15.06
CA GLU A 253 -6.98 9.49 14.62
C GLU A 253 -7.20 8.20 13.84
N ARG A 254 -8.45 7.90 13.44
CA ARG A 254 -8.80 6.58 12.90
C ARG A 254 -8.42 6.43 11.43
N SER A 255 -8.78 7.42 10.61
CA SER A 255 -8.64 7.32 9.16
C SER A 255 -8.78 8.67 8.47
N VAL A 256 -8.24 8.77 7.26
CA VAL A 256 -8.56 9.79 6.27
C VAL A 256 -9.71 9.30 5.39
N LEU A 257 -10.67 10.17 5.09
CA LEU A 257 -11.81 9.95 4.21
C LEU A 257 -11.74 10.88 3.02
N ILE A 258 -12.07 10.35 1.84
CA ILE A 258 -12.24 11.12 0.61
C ILE A 258 -13.70 10.94 0.19
N ALA A 259 -14.48 12.01 0.22
CA ALA A 259 -15.92 12.00 -0.10
C ALA A 259 -16.20 13.01 -1.21
N GLY A 260 -17.15 12.71 -2.10
CA GLY A 260 -17.37 13.59 -3.26
C GLY A 260 -18.48 13.12 -4.17
N GLU A 261 -18.61 13.84 -5.28
CA GLU A 261 -19.63 13.62 -6.29
C GLU A 261 -19.47 12.26 -6.99
N GLU A 262 -20.58 11.72 -7.50
CA GLU A 262 -20.61 10.47 -8.27
C GLU A 262 -19.77 10.52 -9.55
N SER A 263 -19.45 11.72 -10.05
CA SER A 263 -18.62 11.93 -11.24
C SER A 263 -17.11 11.80 -10.96
N VAL A 264 -16.71 11.56 -9.71
CA VAL A 264 -15.32 11.44 -9.28
C VAL A 264 -15.01 9.99 -8.89
N ASN A 265 -13.93 9.45 -9.46
CA ASN A 265 -13.36 8.19 -9.02
C ASN A 265 -11.94 8.42 -8.51
N ILE A 266 -11.63 7.93 -7.31
CA ILE A 266 -10.25 7.91 -6.79
C ILE A 266 -9.54 6.71 -7.38
N THR A 267 -8.33 6.92 -7.90
CA THR A 267 -7.54 5.88 -8.55
C THR A 267 -6.31 5.49 -7.76
N GLN A 268 -5.77 6.40 -6.94
CA GLN A 268 -4.59 6.13 -6.13
C GLN A 268 -4.51 7.08 -4.93
N VAL A 269 -3.93 6.60 -3.83
CA VAL A 269 -3.51 7.39 -2.68
C VAL A 269 -2.09 7.00 -2.31
N ASP A 270 -1.17 7.97 -2.29
CA ASP A 270 0.26 7.76 -2.02
C ASP A 270 0.77 8.68 -0.91
N ILE A 271 1.86 8.27 -0.25
CA ILE A 271 2.77 9.17 0.48
C ILE A 271 3.89 9.56 -0.48
N VAL A 272 4.04 10.86 -0.73
CA VAL A 272 5.16 11.43 -1.50
C VAL A 272 6.19 11.98 -0.52
N ARG A 273 7.45 11.56 -0.64
CA ARG A 273 8.51 11.90 0.32
C ARG A 273 9.06 13.30 0.10
N ALA A 274 9.34 14.00 1.20
CA ALA A 274 9.95 15.34 1.16
C ALA A 274 11.32 15.35 0.46
N ASP A 275 12.16 14.36 0.81
CA ASP A 275 13.55 14.21 0.34
C ASP A 275 13.69 13.19 -0.80
N GLY A 276 12.61 12.48 -1.12
CA GLY A 276 12.51 11.67 -2.32
C GLY A 276 12.36 12.59 -3.49
N GLY A 277 13.50 13.04 -4.05
CA GLY A 277 13.52 13.87 -5.26
C GLY A 277 12.48 13.35 -6.23
N GLY A 278 11.41 14.15 -6.40
CA GLY A 278 10.06 13.66 -6.70
C GLY A 278 10.06 12.43 -7.58
N SER A 279 9.38 11.38 -7.14
CA SER A 279 9.03 10.30 -8.05
C SER A 279 8.27 10.93 -9.21
N THR A 280 8.97 11.18 -10.30
CA THR A 280 8.41 11.29 -11.64
C THR A 280 7.96 9.90 -12.04
N ALA A 281 7.15 9.24 -11.21
CA ALA A 281 6.36 8.07 -11.57
C ALA A 281 5.36 8.56 -12.61
N ILE A 282 5.87 8.57 -13.84
CA ILE A 282 5.23 8.81 -15.11
C ILE A 282 4.62 10.22 -15.24
N THR A 283 5.49 11.21 -15.42
CA THR A 283 5.14 12.30 -16.34
C THR A 283 5.08 11.69 -17.73
N ASP A 284 3.87 11.56 -18.25
CA ASP A 284 3.52 11.38 -19.65
C ASP A 284 4.29 10.30 -20.44
N ILE A 285 3.54 9.32 -20.95
CA ILE A 285 3.89 8.69 -22.23
C ILE A 285 3.57 9.70 -23.32
N GLU A 286 4.29 10.82 -23.36
CA GLU A 286 4.44 11.55 -24.61
C GLU A 286 5.37 10.70 -25.47
N ALA A 287 4.81 10.18 -26.56
CA ALA A 287 5.56 9.44 -27.58
C ALA A 287 6.54 10.39 -28.29
N ALA A 288 7.63 10.74 -27.62
CA ALA A 288 8.78 11.42 -28.19
C ALA A 288 9.61 10.43 -29.02
N ASP A 289 9.00 9.81 -30.05
CA ASP A 289 9.75 8.97 -30.98
C ASP A 289 9.07 8.66 -32.32
N GLU A 290 7.91 9.23 -32.61
CA GLU A 290 7.26 9.02 -33.92
C GLU A 290 8.03 9.65 -35.10
N ASN A 291 9.00 10.53 -34.82
CA ASN A 291 9.84 11.21 -35.82
C ASN A 291 11.34 10.80 -35.79
N ALA A 292 11.73 9.80 -35.00
CA ALA A 292 13.11 9.31 -35.03
C ALA A 292 13.46 8.64 -36.38
N PRO A 293 14.75 8.62 -36.77
CA PRO A 293 15.20 7.89 -37.95
C PRO A 293 14.77 6.43 -37.92
N VAL A 294 14.34 5.92 -39.08
CA VAL A 294 13.94 4.53 -39.23
C VAL A 294 15.17 3.68 -39.51
N GLU A 295 15.36 2.63 -38.70
CA GLU A 295 16.44 1.64 -38.85
C GLU A 295 15.83 0.27 -39.13
N TYR A 296 16.43 -0.50 -40.03
CA TYR A 296 16.02 -1.87 -40.34
C TYR A 296 17.07 -2.88 -39.90
N TYR A 297 16.62 -4.01 -39.37
CA TYR A 297 17.46 -5.13 -38.96
C TYR A 297 16.92 -6.45 -39.52
N ASN A 298 17.81 -7.36 -39.90
CA ASN A 298 17.42 -8.73 -40.21
C ASN A 298 17.08 -9.52 -38.93
N LEU A 299 16.56 -10.74 -39.06
CA LEU A 299 16.17 -11.57 -37.91
C LEU A 299 17.34 -12.04 -37.03
N GLN A 300 18.57 -11.79 -37.46
CA GLN A 300 19.80 -12.05 -36.70
C GLN A 300 20.31 -10.80 -35.96
N GLY A 301 19.58 -9.68 -36.05
CA GLY A 301 19.95 -8.43 -35.39
C GLY A 301 21.00 -7.60 -36.12
N VAL A 302 21.29 -7.88 -37.39
CA VAL A 302 22.23 -7.10 -38.20
C VAL A 302 21.48 -5.97 -38.90
N ARG A 303 22.03 -4.74 -38.78
CA ARG A 303 21.48 -3.52 -39.42
C ARG A 303 21.57 -3.60 -40.95
N VAL A 304 20.51 -3.16 -41.64
CA VAL A 304 20.36 -3.20 -43.10
C VAL A 304 20.03 -1.79 -43.60
N GLU A 305 20.94 -1.19 -44.38
CA GLU A 305 20.80 0.19 -44.88
C GLU A 305 19.82 0.32 -46.06
N ASN A 306 19.67 -0.73 -46.88
CA ASN A 306 18.77 -0.74 -48.05
C ASN A 306 18.00 -2.07 -48.08
N PRO A 307 16.90 -2.21 -47.35
CA PRO A 307 16.16 -3.46 -47.30
C PRO A 307 15.49 -3.76 -48.65
N SER A 308 15.71 -4.96 -49.18
CA SER A 308 14.97 -5.52 -50.32
C SER A 308 13.74 -6.29 -49.84
N ASN A 309 12.88 -6.77 -50.75
CA ASN A 309 11.65 -7.47 -50.34
C ASN A 309 11.92 -8.62 -49.35
N GLY A 310 11.27 -8.57 -48.18
CA GLY A 310 11.53 -9.52 -47.10
C GLY A 310 11.02 -9.08 -45.72
N LEU A 311 11.18 -9.95 -44.73
CA LEU A 311 10.80 -9.71 -43.34
C LEU A 311 11.94 -9.05 -42.54
N TYR A 312 11.66 -7.92 -41.92
CA TYR A 312 12.62 -7.15 -41.13
C TYR A 312 12.05 -6.75 -39.77
N ILE A 313 12.97 -6.36 -38.88
CA ILE A 313 12.68 -5.63 -37.66
C ILE A 313 12.90 -4.15 -37.97
N ARG A 314 11.82 -3.35 -37.96
CA ARG A 314 11.85 -1.90 -38.09
C ARG A 314 11.92 -1.30 -36.69
N ARG A 315 12.96 -0.51 -36.44
CA ARG A 315 13.08 0.31 -35.24
C ARG A 315 12.88 1.77 -35.63
N GLN A 316 12.01 2.44 -34.90
CA GLN A 316 11.87 3.88 -34.95
C GLN A 316 11.81 4.36 -33.51
N GLY A 317 12.92 4.94 -33.06
CA GLY A 317 13.03 5.31 -31.66
C GLY A 317 13.01 4.11 -30.71
N ASN A 318 12.12 4.16 -29.73
CA ASN A 318 11.82 3.11 -28.75
C ASN A 318 10.80 2.09 -29.28
N LYS A 319 10.23 2.30 -30.48
CA LYS A 319 9.26 1.38 -31.08
C LYS A 319 9.95 0.38 -32.01
N VAL A 320 9.70 -0.90 -31.77
CA VAL A 320 10.22 -2.01 -32.58
C VAL A 320 9.06 -2.81 -33.14
N THR A 321 8.98 -2.95 -34.46
CA THR A 321 7.92 -3.73 -35.14
C THR A 321 8.51 -4.68 -36.17
N LYS A 322 7.87 -5.84 -36.36
CA LYS A 322 8.17 -6.71 -37.51
C LYS A 322 7.39 -6.19 -38.71
N VAL A 323 8.07 -5.96 -39.83
CA VAL A 323 7.47 -5.45 -41.07
C VAL A 323 7.94 -6.28 -42.25
N ILE A 324 7.06 -6.44 -43.23
CA ILE A 324 7.41 -6.99 -44.54
C ILE A 324 7.55 -5.79 -45.48
N ILE A 325 8.70 -5.67 -46.12
CA ILE A 325 8.98 -4.70 -47.18
C ILE A 325 8.86 -5.41 -48.52
#